data_AF-A0A8B6G6Z9-F1
#
_entry.id   AF-A0A8B6G6Z9-F1
#
_cell.length_a   1.000
_cell.length_b   1.000
_cell.length_c   1.000
_cell.angle_alpha   90.00
_cell.angle_beta   90.00
_cell.angle_gamma   90.00
#
_symmetry.space_group_name_H-M   'P 1'
#
loop_
_entity.id
_entity.type
_entity.pdbx_description
1 polymer ?
#
loop_
_entity_poly.entity_id
_entity_poly.type
_entity_poly.pdbx_seq_one_letter_code
_entity_poly.pdbx_strand_id
1 'polypeptide(L)'
;MNDDAFDALRLPCHLPTWHVIRDGLENLKNCVQDPTCSLREWATKHQEIVNLCKEESESSSRIHFKSCVFYGLVEFLQKTASQVEKRTFLRSTFPAIVDFALELSNVVPLSGVLYSRQQI
;
A
#
# COMPACT_ATOMS: atom_id res chain seq x y z
N MET A 1 -7.13 -19.70 -34.32
CA MET A 1 -7.69 -19.64 -32.96
C MET A 1 -6.90 -18.57 -32.24
N ASN A 2 -7.53 -17.43 -31.94
CA ASN A 2 -6.89 -16.38 -31.16
C ASN A 2 -6.82 -16.89 -29.72
N ASP A 3 -5.61 -17.13 -29.23
CA ASP A 3 -5.34 -17.21 -27.80
C ASP A 3 -5.59 -15.82 -27.23
N ASP A 4 -6.81 -15.57 -26.75
CA ASP A 4 -7.06 -14.52 -25.78
C ASP A 4 -6.37 -14.97 -24.48
N ALA A 5 -5.06 -14.76 -24.42
CA ALA A 5 -4.23 -15.07 -23.27
C ALA A 5 -4.68 -14.17 -22.10
N PHE A 6 -5.54 -14.70 -21.25
CA PHE A 6 -5.85 -14.11 -19.96
C PHE A 6 -4.63 -14.27 -19.07
N ASP A 7 -4.03 -13.16 -18.66
CA ASP A 7 -2.99 -13.17 -17.64
C ASP A 7 -3.69 -13.08 -16.27
N ALA A 8 -3.30 -13.92 -15.31
CA ALA A 8 -3.87 -13.91 -13.97
C ALA A 8 -3.20 -12.83 -13.12
N LEU A 9 -4.00 -11.94 -12.51
CA LEU A 9 -3.46 -10.91 -11.63
C LEU A 9 -2.96 -11.54 -10.33
N ARG A 10 -1.65 -11.49 -10.11
CA ARG A 10 -1.06 -11.88 -8.83
C ARG A 10 -1.17 -10.71 -7.86
N LEU A 11 -2.18 -10.76 -6.99
CA LEU A 11 -2.38 -9.78 -5.92
C LEU A 11 -1.49 -10.07 -4.71
N PRO A 12 -1.24 -9.08 -3.84
CA PRO A 12 -0.43 -9.25 -2.63
C PRO A 12 -0.89 -10.41 -1.73
N CYS A 13 -2.20 -10.67 -1.64
CA CYS A 13 -2.76 -11.77 -0.85
C CYS A 13 -2.42 -13.18 -1.40
N HIS A 14 -1.94 -13.29 -2.64
CA HIS A 14 -1.46 -14.53 -3.24
C HIS A 14 0.04 -14.76 -3.04
N LEU A 15 0.75 -13.81 -2.41
CA LEU A 15 2.19 -13.94 -2.17
C LEU A 15 2.46 -14.75 -0.89
N PRO A 16 3.52 -15.58 -0.83
CA PRO A 16 3.93 -16.26 0.40
C PRO A 16 4.21 -15.29 1.55
N THR A 17 4.64 -14.07 1.22
CA THR A 17 4.91 -12.97 2.15
C THR A 17 3.67 -12.21 2.59
N TRP A 18 2.45 -12.64 2.22
CA TRP A 18 1.22 -11.93 2.57
C TRP A 18 1.06 -11.68 4.08
N HIS A 19 1.46 -12.64 4.91
CA HIS A 19 1.46 -12.46 6.37
C HIS A 19 2.31 -11.27 6.82
N VAL A 20 3.51 -11.10 6.25
CA VAL A 20 4.39 -9.95 6.51
C VAL A 20 3.78 -8.64 5.99
N ILE A 21 3.19 -8.68 4.80
CA ILE A 21 2.52 -7.51 4.19
C ILE A 21 1.35 -7.06 5.06
N ARG A 22 0.51 -7.99 5.52
CA ARG A 22 -0.62 -7.73 6.42
C ARG A 22 -0.14 -7.12 7.74
N ASP A 23 0.85 -7.73 8.40
CA ASP A 23 1.38 -7.21 9.66
C ASP A 23 2.02 -5.82 9.45
N GLY A 24 2.66 -5.58 8.31
CA GLY A 24 3.16 -4.28 7.90
C GLY A 24 2.05 -3.23 7.74
N LEU A 25 0.94 -3.60 7.10
CA LEU A 25 -0.22 -2.74 6.92
C LEU A 25 -0.89 -2.39 8.25
N GLU A 26 -1.06 -3.35 9.16
CA GLU A 26 -1.57 -3.10 10.52
C GLU A 26 -0.64 -2.16 11.30
N ASN A 27 0.67 -2.39 11.25
CA ASN A 27 1.65 -1.51 11.88
C ASN A 27 1.63 -0.09 11.28
N LEU A 28 1.42 0.03 9.97
CA LEU A 28 1.33 1.31 9.29
C LEU A 28 0.06 2.08 9.69
N LYS A 29 -1.07 1.38 9.84
CA LYS A 29 -2.32 1.92 10.38
C LYS A 29 -2.16 2.41 11.83
N ASN A 30 -1.35 1.73 12.64
CA ASN A 30 -1.05 2.19 14.00
C ASN A 30 -0.08 3.37 14.00
N CYS A 31 0.97 3.35 13.16
CA CYS A 31 1.96 4.43 13.08
C CYS A 31 1.27 5.77 12.78
N VAL A 32 0.33 5.82 11.84
CA VAL A 32 -0.33 7.09 11.48
C VAL A 32 -1.12 7.73 12.62
N GLN A 33 -1.48 6.95 13.65
CA GLN A 33 -2.18 7.41 14.84
C GLN A 33 -1.23 7.80 15.98
N ASP A 34 0.01 7.32 15.93
CA ASP A 34 1.05 7.63 16.92
C ASP A 34 1.55 9.07 16.72
N PRO A 35 1.46 9.95 17.73
CA PRO A 35 1.94 11.33 17.64
C PRO A 35 3.46 11.44 17.41
N THR A 36 4.23 10.38 17.66
CA THR A 36 5.69 10.35 17.44
C THR A 36 6.06 9.92 16.02
N CYS A 37 5.16 9.23 15.30
CA CYS A 37 5.39 8.79 13.93
C CYS A 37 5.30 9.98 12.97
N SER A 38 6.41 10.30 12.32
CA SER A 38 6.42 11.37 11.32
C SER A 38 5.76 10.92 10.01
N LEU A 39 5.18 11.85 9.23
CA LEU A 39 4.65 11.52 7.89
C LEU A 39 5.71 10.92 6.97
N ARG A 40 6.98 11.31 7.14
CA ARG A 40 8.10 10.76 6.40
C ARG A 40 8.33 9.31 6.76
N GLU A 41 8.35 8.99 8.04
CA GLU A 41 8.49 7.62 8.53
C GLU A 41 7.32 6.75 8.07
N TRP A 42 6.10 7.24 8.19
CA TRP A 42 4.90 6.59 7.66
C TRP A 42 5.04 6.27 6.16
N ALA A 43 5.47 7.23 5.34
CA ALA A 43 5.69 7.00 3.90
C ALA A 43 6.83 6.01 3.61
N THR A 44 7.91 6.00 4.39
CA THR A 44 9.00 5.03 4.24
C THR A 44 8.53 3.62 4.61
N LYS A 45 7.80 3.45 5.72
CA LYS A 45 7.21 2.16 6.12
C LYS A 45 6.24 1.63 5.06
N HIS A 46 5.44 2.51 4.45
CA HIS A 46 4.60 2.11 3.31
C HIS A 46 5.44 1.63 2.12
N GLN A 47 6.57 2.30 1.82
CA GLN A 47 7.44 1.88 0.72
C GLN A 47 8.04 0.48 0.95
N GLU A 48 8.37 0.12 2.18
CA GLU A 48 8.83 -1.23 2.53
C GLU A 48 7.78 -2.29 2.18
N ILE A 49 6.50 -2.00 2.47
CA ILE A 49 5.38 -2.88 2.10
C ILE A 49 5.26 -2.99 0.58
N VAL A 50 5.39 -1.88 -0.15
CA VAL A 50 5.38 -1.89 -1.63
C VAL A 50 6.51 -2.75 -2.19
N ASN A 51 7.72 -2.65 -1.62
CA ASN A 51 8.86 -3.45 -2.04
C ASN A 51 8.59 -4.94 -1.79
N LEU A 52 7.98 -5.31 -0.65
CA LEU A 52 7.56 -6.69 -0.38
C LEU A 52 6.52 -7.19 -1.41
N CYS A 53 5.57 -6.35 -1.81
CA CYS A 53 4.59 -6.69 -2.85
C CYS A 53 5.23 -6.92 -4.22
N LYS A 54 6.36 -6.26 -4.50
CA LYS A 54 7.14 -6.42 -5.74
C LYS A 54 8.20 -7.51 -5.67
N GLU A 55 8.29 -8.22 -4.54
CA GLU A 55 9.37 -9.18 -4.26
C GLU A 55 10.77 -8.52 -4.37
N GLU A 56 10.86 -7.20 -4.15
CA GLU A 56 12.10 -6.41 -4.15
C GLU A 56 12.75 -6.46 -2.76
N SER A 57 14.02 -6.87 -2.69
CA SER A 57 14.77 -7.00 -1.44
C SER A 57 15.57 -5.73 -1.08
N GLU A 58 14.96 -4.54 -1.19
CA GLU A 58 15.62 -3.31 -0.75
C GLU A 58 15.49 -3.11 0.76
N SER A 59 16.62 -2.92 1.44
CA SER A 59 16.65 -2.61 2.87
C SER A 59 16.13 -1.19 3.16
N SER A 60 15.35 -1.02 4.22
CA SER A 60 14.81 0.27 4.72
C SER A 60 15.80 1.44 4.74
N SER A 61 17.07 1.18 5.08
CA SER A 61 18.14 2.18 5.17
C SER A 61 18.56 2.78 3.83
N ARG A 62 18.12 2.21 2.70
CA ARG A 62 18.42 2.66 1.35
C ARG A 62 17.27 3.41 0.68
N ILE A 63 16.09 3.45 1.31
CA ILE A 63 14.92 4.09 0.72
C ILE A 63 15.10 5.61 0.75
N HIS A 64 15.30 6.20 -0.43
CA HIS A 64 15.29 7.65 -0.57
C HIS A 64 13.86 8.17 -0.44
N PHE A 65 13.61 9.08 0.51
CA PHE A 65 12.24 9.58 0.75
C PHE A 65 11.53 10.14 -0.50
N LYS A 66 12.28 10.79 -1.40
CA LYS A 66 11.73 11.33 -2.65
C LYS A 66 11.31 10.26 -3.66
N SER A 67 11.75 9.02 -3.51
CA SER A 67 11.33 7.89 -4.34
C SER A 67 10.19 7.08 -3.71
N CYS A 68 9.76 7.41 -2.48
CA CYS A 68 8.61 6.75 -1.86
C CYS A 68 7.34 7.04 -2.66
N VAL A 69 6.48 6.03 -2.85
CA VAL A 69 5.17 6.17 -3.52
C VAL A 69 4.34 7.30 -2.91
N PHE A 70 4.42 7.50 -1.59
CA PHE A 70 3.67 8.53 -0.88
C PHE A 70 4.36 9.90 -0.80
N TYR A 71 5.49 10.12 -1.47
CA TYR A 71 6.20 11.41 -1.42
C TYR A 71 5.28 12.60 -1.72
N GLY A 72 4.57 12.58 -2.85
CA GLY A 72 3.66 13.68 -3.23
C GLY A 72 2.51 13.88 -2.25
N LEU A 73 1.97 12.79 -1.69
CA LEU A 73 0.92 12.85 -0.68
C LEU A 73 1.41 13.48 0.62
N VAL A 74 2.61 13.12 1.08
CA VAL A 74 3.22 13.73 2.27
C VAL A 74 3.44 15.23 2.06
N GLU A 75 3.98 15.62 0.90
CA GLU A 75 4.19 17.03 0.56
C GLU A 75 2.86 17.81 0.57
N PHE A 76 1.81 17.26 -0.03
CA PHE A 76 0.47 17.85 0.01
C PHE A 76 -0.05 18.00 1.45
N LEU A 77 0.01 16.93 2.26
CA LEU A 77 -0.46 16.94 3.65
C LEU A 77 0.34 17.88 4.56
N GLN A 78 1.58 18.20 4.20
CA GLN A 78 2.42 19.12 4.97
C GLN A 78 2.27 20.57 4.55
N LYS A 79 2.15 20.83 3.24
CA LYS A 79 2.28 22.19 2.68
C LYS A 79 0.97 22.80 2.21
N THR A 80 -0.04 21.98 1.90
CA THR A 80 -1.25 22.44 1.20
C THR A 80 -2.52 22.10 1.94
N ALA A 81 -2.64 20.87 2.46
CA ALA A 81 -3.84 20.43 3.15
C ALA A 81 -4.10 21.27 4.40
N SER A 82 -5.37 21.58 4.65
CA SER A 82 -5.80 22.12 5.93
C SER A 82 -5.57 21.11 7.05
N GLN A 83 -5.54 21.60 8.29
CA GLN A 83 -5.40 20.71 9.47
C GLN A 83 -6.58 19.74 9.61
N VAL A 84 -7.77 20.12 9.13
CA VAL A 84 -8.98 19.28 9.17
C VAL A 84 -8.87 18.16 8.14
N GLU A 85 -8.50 18.46 6.90
CA GLU A 85 -8.28 17.45 5.85
C GLU A 85 -7.17 16.48 6.24
N LYS A 86 -6.04 17.02 6.70
CA LYS A 86 -4.92 16.21 7.19
C LYS A 86 -5.35 15.25 8.29
N ARG A 87 -6.06 15.76 9.31
CA ARG A 87 -6.55 14.92 10.41
C ARG A 87 -7.54 13.87 9.94
N THR A 88 -8.47 14.25 9.06
CA THR A 88 -9.50 13.35 8.52
C THR A 88 -8.85 12.22 7.73
N PHE A 89 -7.89 12.56 6.86
CA PHE A 89 -7.16 11.58 6.08
C PHE A 89 -6.40 10.60 6.98
N LEU A 90 -5.59 11.11 7.91
CA LEU A 90 -4.72 10.28 8.74
C LEU A 90 -5.49 9.44 9.77
N ARG A 91 -6.57 9.97 10.35
CA ARG A 91 -7.32 9.27 11.42
C ARG A 91 -8.49 8.44 10.94
N SER A 92 -8.99 8.67 9.73
CA SER A 92 -10.18 7.99 9.23
C SER A 92 -9.95 7.38 7.85
N THR A 93 -9.63 8.19 6.84
CA THR A 93 -9.56 7.71 5.45
C THR A 93 -8.49 6.65 5.25
N PHE A 94 -7.26 6.90 5.69
CA PHE A 94 -6.15 5.96 5.50
C PHE A 94 -6.33 4.66 6.30
N PRO A 95 -6.71 4.68 7.60
CA PRO A 95 -7.07 3.46 8.32
C PRO A 95 -8.14 2.63 7.62
N ALA A 96 -9.20 3.27 7.08
CA ALA A 96 -10.24 2.55 6.34
C ALA A 96 -9.71 1.93 5.03
N ILE A 97 -8.83 2.63 4.30
CA ILE A 97 -8.15 2.07 3.12
C ILE A 97 -7.35 0.81 3.50
N VAL A 98 -6.64 0.85 4.63
CA VAL A 98 -5.91 -0.31 5.14
C VAL A 98 -6.86 -1.45 5.46
N ASP A 99 -7.96 -1.19 6.17
CA ASP A 99 -8.95 -2.23 6.51
C ASP A 99 -9.49 -2.92 5.26
N PHE A 100 -9.85 -2.16 4.22
CA PHE A 100 -10.24 -2.72 2.92
C PHE A 100 -9.14 -3.54 2.26
N ALA A 101 -7.88 -3.09 2.33
CA ALA A 101 -6.75 -3.81 1.77
C ALA A 101 -6.46 -5.12 2.52
N LEU A 102 -6.74 -5.19 3.83
CA LEU A 102 -6.59 -6.42 4.61
C LEU A 102 -7.69 -7.45 4.31
N GLU A 103 -8.86 -6.98 3.91
CA GLU A 103 -9.99 -7.83 3.51
C GLU A 103 -9.86 -8.39 2.09
N LEU A 104 -8.81 -8.03 1.32
CA LEU A 104 -8.65 -8.44 -0.09
C LEU A 104 -8.80 -9.95 -0.30
N SER A 105 -8.28 -10.77 0.63
CA SER A 105 -8.35 -12.23 0.55
C SER A 105 -9.77 -12.79 0.65
N ASN A 106 -10.71 -12.02 1.21
CA ASN A 106 -12.12 -12.40 1.35
C ASN A 106 -12.95 -12.00 0.13
N VAL A 107 -12.45 -11.06 -0.67
CA VAL A 107 -13.16 -10.46 -1.82
C VAL A 107 -12.67 -11.04 -3.14
N VAL A 108 -11.39 -11.42 -3.22
CA VAL A 108 -10.77 -11.89 -4.46
C VAL A 108 -10.97 -13.40 -4.62
N PRO A 109 -11.40 -13.88 -5.81
CA PRO A 109 -11.48 -15.29 -6.11
C PRO A 109 -10.11 -15.98 -6.00
N LEU A 110 -10.06 -17.19 -5.44
CA LEU A 110 -8.83 -18.00 -5.34
C LEU A 110 -8.19 -18.29 -6.71
N SER A 111 -8.98 -18.25 -7.78
CA SER A 111 -8.51 -18.39 -9.17
C SER A 111 -7.78 -17.14 -9.71
N GLY A 112 -7.69 -16.07 -8.92
CA GLY A 112 -7.20 -14.77 -9.36
C GLY A 112 -8.24 -13.96 -10.14
N VAL A 113 -7.88 -12.71 -10.44
CA VAL A 113 -8.65 -11.85 -11.34
C VAL A 113 -8.09 -12.02 -12.75
N LEU A 114 -8.91 -12.53 -13.66
CA LEU A 114 -8.57 -12.61 -15.08
C LEU A 114 -8.84 -11.24 -15.72
N TYR A 115 -7.89 -10.76 -16.53
CA TYR A 115 -8.07 -9.57 -17.34
C TYR A 115 -7.72 -9.85 -18.80
N SER A 116 -8.42 -9.18 -19.71
CA SER A 116 -8.10 -9.22 -21.13
C SER A 116 -7.00 -8.22 -21.44
N ARG A 117 -6.03 -8.61 -22.28
CA ARG A 117 -4.94 -7.73 -22.72
C ARG A 117 -5.41 -6.46 -23.44
N GLN A 118 -6.67 -6.40 -23.89
CA GLN A 118 -7.26 -5.21 -24.51
C GLN A 118 -7.63 -4.09 -23.51
N GLN A 119 -7.51 -4.34 -22.20
CA GLN A 119 -7.92 -3.40 -21.14
C GLN A 119 -6.77 -2.55 -20.56
N ILE A 120 -5.54 -2.67 -21.08
CA ILE A 120 -4.33 -1.94 -20.60
C ILE A 120 -3.87 -0.94 -21.67
#